data_AF-A0A183L5H3-F1
#
_entry.id   AF-A0A183L5H3-F1
#
_cell.length_a   1.000
_cell.length_b   1.000
_cell.length_c   1.000
_cell.angle_alpha   90.00
_cell.angle_beta   90.00
_cell.angle_gamma   90.00
#
_symmetry.space_group_name_H-M   'P 1'
#
loop_
_entity.id
_entity.type
_entity.pdbx_description
1 polymer ?
#
loop_
_entity_poly.entity_id
_entity_poly.type
_entity_poly.pdbx_seq_one_letter_code
_entity_poly.pdbx_strand_id
1 'polypeptide(L)' 'MDWKEGHLIKIPKKGDLSKCENYRDITLLSIPRKVFHIVLLNQMRRAVDAQLRDQQAGFRKDRS' A
#
# COMPACT_ATOMS: atom_id res chain seq x y z
N MET A 1 18.23 11.65 -7.19
CA MET A 1 17.05 10.94 -6.67
C MET A 1 17.43 9.48 -6.53
N ASP A 2 17.73 9.02 -5.31
CA ASP A 2 17.97 7.61 -5.08
C ASP A 2 16.63 6.86 -5.18
N TRP A 3 16.56 5.80 -5.98
CA TRP A 3 15.34 5.00 -6.14
C TRP A 3 14.95 4.25 -4.86
N LYS A 4 15.90 4.12 -3.92
CA LYS A 4 15.71 3.56 -2.57
C LYS A 4 14.97 4.50 -1.62
N GLU A 5 14.93 5.79 -1.91
CA GLU A 5 14.25 6.78 -1.08
C GLU A 5 12.75 6.85 -1.42
N GLY A 6 11.96 7.26 -0.44
CA GLY A 6 10.53 7.53 -0.59
C GLY A 6 10.18 8.83 0.11
N HIS A 7 9.22 9.57 -0.43
CA HIS A 7 8.80 10.86 0.14
C HIS A 7 7.60 10.67 1.07
N LEU A 8 7.73 11.10 2.32
CA LEU A 8 6.63 11.07 3.28
C LEU A 8 5.67 12.23 3.02
N ILE A 9 4.40 11.93 2.81
CA ILE A 9 3.34 12.92 2.57
C ILE A 9 2.20 12.66 3.56
N LYS A 10 1.70 13.73 4.20
CA LYS A 10 0.54 13.66 5.09
C LYS A 10 -0.73 13.95 4.31
N ILE A 11 -1.66 12.99 4.27
CA ILE A 11 -2.98 13.16 3.65
C ILE A 11 -4.02 13.39 4.75
N PRO A 12 -4.82 14.46 4.69
CA PRO A 12 -5.88 14.67 5.67
C PRO A 12 -6.95 13.57 5.59
N LYS A 13 -7.38 13.06 6.74
CA LYS A 13 -8.54 12.20 6.91
C LYS A 13 -9.74 13.04 7.36
N LYS A 14 -10.94 12.45 7.35
CA LYS A 14 -12.13 13.09 7.92
C LYS A 14 -11.92 13.36 9.42
N GLY A 15 -12.26 14.56 9.87
CA GLY A 15 -12.13 14.99 11.27
C GLY A 15 -11.63 16.42 11.37
N ASP A 16 -11.20 16.79 12.57
CA ASP A 16 -10.60 18.09 12.87
C ASP A 16 -9.13 18.13 12.40
N LEU A 17 -8.83 18.99 11.42
CA LEU A 17 -7.50 19.13 10.83
C LEU A 17 -6.46 19.73 11.78
N SER A 18 -6.86 20.28 12.93
CA SER A 18 -5.91 20.72 13.95
C SER A 18 -5.25 19.53 14.69
N LYS A 19 -5.86 18.34 14.63
CA LYS A 19 -5.36 17.14 15.32
C LYS A 19 -4.50 16.28 14.41
N CYS A 20 -3.29 15.97 14.87
CA CYS A 20 -2.34 15.15 14.12
C CYS A 20 -2.88 13.74 13.77
N GLU A 21 -3.72 13.16 14.62
CA GLU A 21 -4.36 11.84 14.43
C GLU A 21 -5.24 11.77 13.17
N ASN A 22 -5.76 12.93 12.74
CA ASN A 22 -6.58 13.07 11.54
C ASN A 22 -5.75 13.17 10.26
N TYR A 23 -4.46 12.85 10.30
CA TYR A 23 -3.62 12.69 9.11
C TYR A 23 -3.24 11.24 8.88
N ARG A 24 -3.13 10.87 7.61
CA ARG A 24 -2.59 9.59 7.13
C ARG A 24 -1.25 9.86 6.48
N ASP A 25 -0.21 9.27 7.02
CA ASP A 25 1.08 9.28 6.36
C ASP A 25 1.08 8.28 5.21
N ILE A 26 1.56 8.70 4.04
CA ILE A 26 1.85 7.84 2.90
C ILE A 26 3.29 8.05 2.44
N THR A 27 3.92 7.00 1.93
CA THR A 27 5.23 7.09 1.29
C THR A 27 5.07 7.06 -0.22
N LEU A 28 5.41 8.16 -0.90
CA LEU A 28 5.47 8.20 -2.35
C LEU A 28 6.78 7.59 -2.83
N LEU A 29 6.67 6.48 -3.55
CA LEU A 29 7.80 5.77 -4.13
C LEU A 29 8.12 6.30 -5.53
N SER A 30 9.40 6.21 -5.89
CA SER A 30 9.87 6.42 -7.26
C SER A 30 9.18 5.46 -8.24
N ILE A 31 9.03 5.87 -9.50
CA ILE A 31 8.46 5.05 -10.58
C ILE A 31 9.16 3.67 -10.68
N PRO A 32 10.50 3.57 -10.77
CA PRO A 32 11.16 2.26 -10.87
C PRO A 32 10.86 1.36 -9.67
N ARG A 33 10.77 1.91 -8.45
CA ARG A 33 10.43 1.14 -7.26
C ARG A 33 8.99 0.63 -7.26
N LYS A 34 8.04 1.42 -7.80
CA LYS A 34 6.65 0.97 -7.98
C LYS A 34 6.56 -0.20 -8.96
N VAL A 35 7.27 -0.11 -10.10
CA VAL A 35 7.32 -1.21 -11.09
C VAL A 35 7.89 -2.47 -10.45
N PHE A 36 9.01 -2.35 -9.74
CA PHE A 36 9.62 -3.47 -9.02
C PHE A 36 8.65 -4.10 -7.99
N HIS A 37 7.96 -3.28 -7.19
CA HIS A 37 6.97 -3.77 -6.23
C HIS A 37 5.82 -4.53 -6.89
N ILE A 38 5.35 -4.11 -8.07
CA ILE A 38 4.29 -4.83 -8.81
C ILE A 38 4.77 -6.21 -9.26
N VAL A 39 5.99 -6.31 -9.79
CA VAL A 39 6.59 -7.59 -10.21
C VAL A 39 6.70 -8.54 -9.01
N LEU A 40 7.23 -8.05 -7.89
CA LEU A 40 7.37 -8.83 -6.66
C LEU A 40 6.00 -9.28 -6.11
N LEU A 41 5.02 -8.38 -6.06
CA LEU A 41 3.66 -8.70 -5.63
C LEU A 41 3.04 -9.81 -6.49
N ASN A 42 3.17 -9.71 -7.82
CA ASN A 42 2.61 -10.71 -8.74
C ASN A 42 3.24 -12.10 -8.57
N GLN A 43 4.54 -12.16 -8.22
CA GLN A 43 5.21 -13.42 -7.91
C GLN A 43 4.68 -14.05 -6.63
N MET A 44 4.53 -13.26 -5.56
CA MET A 44 4.10 -13.76 -4.25
C MET A 44 2.60 -14.08 -4.20
N ARG A 45 1.79 -13.40 -5.01
CA ARG A 45 0.32 -13.44 -4.91
C ARG A 45 -0.25 -14.85 -4.88
N ARG A 46 0.21 -15.76 -5.75
CA ARG A 46 -0.30 -17.15 -5.80
C ARG A 46 -0.06 -17.91 -4.51
N ALA A 47 1.13 -17.77 -3.92
CA ALA A 47 1.50 -18.46 -2.69
C ALA A 47 0.76 -17.89 -1.47
N VAL A 48 0.54 -16.58 -1.44
CA VAL A 48 -0.19 -15.90 -0.36
C VAL A 48 -1.69 -16.20 -0.45
N ASP A 49 -2.30 -16.06 -1.63
CA ASP A 49 -3.75 -16.27 -1.82
C ASP A 49 -4.21 -17.69 -1.46
N ALA A 50 -3.33 -18.69 -1.62
CA ALA A 50 -3.58 -20.08 -1.24
C ALA A 50 -3.62 -20.31 0.28
N GLN A 51 -3.00 -19.41 1.06
CA GLN A 51 -2.95 -19.50 2.53
C GLN A 51 -4.00 -18.62 3.22
N LEU A 52 -4.62 -17.69 2.50
CA LEU A 52 -5.63 -16.78 3.06
C LEU A 52 -6.97 -17.50 3.28
N ARG A 53 -7.62 -17.17 4.40
CA ARG A 53 -8.97 -17.65 4.74
C ARG A 53 -10.00 -17.06 3.78
N ASP A 54 -11.10 -17.77 3.57
CA ASP A 54 -12.18 -17.30 2.69
C ASP A 54 -12.91 -16.06 3.19
N GLN A 55 -12.90 -15.80 4.50
CA GLN A 55 -13.45 -14.57 5.08
C GLN A 55 -12.61 -13.32 4.75
N GLN A 56 -11.35 -13.49 4.32
CA GLN A 56 -10.50 -12.37 3.92
C GLN A 56 -10.90 -11.87 2.53
N ALA A 57 -11.66 -10.77 2.48
CA ALA A 57 -12.08 -10.13 1.22
C ALA A 57 -11.11 -9.02 0.77
N GLY A 58 -10.58 -8.24 1.71
CA GLY A 58 -9.71 -7.11 1.39
C GLY A 58 -8.39 -7.55 0.73
N PHE A 59 -7.97 -6.82 -0.29
CA PHE A 59 -6.74 -7.03 -1.06
C PHE A 59 -6.65 -8.37 -1.80
N ARG A 60 -7.78 -9.06 -2.00
CA ARG A 60 -7.86 -10.34 -2.72
C ARG A 60 -8.53 -10.14 -4.07
N LYS A 61 -8.05 -10.84 -5.09
CA LYS A 61 -8.67 -10.80 -6.42
C LYS A 61 -10.09 -11.36 -6.33
N ASP A 62 -11.03 -10.72 -7.02
CA ASP A 62 -12.43 -11.15 -7.14
C ASP A 62 -13.18 -11.22 -5.78
N ARG A 63 -12.74 -10.44 -4.78
CA ARG A 63 -13.42 -10.27 -3.48
C ARG A 63 -13.44 -8.77 -3.12
N SER A 64 -14.56 -8.28 -2.59
CA SER A 64 -14.79 -6.88 -2.22
C SER A 64 -15.76 -6.76 -1.06
#